data_AF-A0A1G3M288-F1
#
_entry.id   AF-A0A1G3M288-F1
#
_cell.length_a   1.000
_cell.length_b   1.000
_cell.length_c   1.000
_cell.angle_alpha   90.00
_cell.angle_beta   90.00
_cell.angle_gamma   90.00
#
_symmetry.space_group_name_H-M   'P 1'
#
loop_
_entity.id
_entity.type
_entity.pdbx_description
1 polymer ?
#
loop_
_entity_poly.entity_id
_entity_poly.type
_entity_poly.pdbx_seq_one_letter_code
_entity_poly.pdbx_strand_id
1 'polypeptide(L)' 'MSEQTANTLGGLNDHLFGQLDRLTTAKGDNLRVEIDRAKAMSNVANNIIENAKLALEAQRTLGAGKGAPAMLGIEAK' A
#
# COMPACT_ATOMS: atom_id res chain seq x y z
N MET A 1 -18.03 6.54 5.43
CA MET A 1 -17.83 5.19 4.84
C MET A 1 -16.40 5.11 4.31
N SER A 2 -15.44 4.59 5.10
CA SER A 2 -14.12 4.09 4.64
C SER A 2 -13.30 3.65 5.86
N GLU A 3 -13.70 2.59 6.57
CA GLU A 3 -12.97 2.12 7.77
C GLU A 3 -12.36 0.72 7.63
N GLN A 4 -12.47 0.05 6.48
CA GLN A 4 -12.02 -1.35 6.35
C GLN A 4 -10.76 -1.60 5.48
N THR A 5 -10.19 -0.62 4.77
CA THR A 5 -9.04 -0.85 3.85
C THR A 5 -7.72 -0.24 4.28
N ALA A 6 -7.67 0.66 5.26
CA ALA A 6 -6.47 1.47 5.56
C ALA A 6 -5.19 0.67 5.84
N ASN A 7 -5.31 -0.56 6.38
CA ASN A 7 -4.18 -1.39 6.78
C ASN A 7 -3.91 -2.57 5.84
N THR A 8 -4.46 -2.55 4.62
CA THR A 8 -4.21 -3.59 3.60
C THR A 8 -3.45 -3.02 2.41
N LEU A 9 -2.92 -3.90 1.54
CA LEU A 9 -2.35 -3.48 0.26
C LEU A 9 -3.38 -2.77 -0.64
N GLY A 10 -4.68 -3.07 -0.47
CA GLY A 10 -5.76 -2.33 -1.13
C GLY A 10 -5.82 -0.87 -0.68
N GLY A 11 -5.85 -0.60 0.63
CA GLY A 11 -5.83 0.79 1.10
C GLY A 11 -4.52 1.52 0.83
N LEU A 12 -3.37 0.81 0.85
CA LEU A 12 -2.11 1.38 0.38
C LEU A 12 -2.25 1.86 -1.07
N ASN A 13 -2.84 1.04 -1.94
CA ASN A 13 -3.06 1.38 -3.34
C ASN A 13 -4.01 2.58 -3.51
N ASP A 14 -5.10 2.64 -2.75
CA ASP A 14 -6.00 3.80 -2.73
C ASP A 14 -5.26 5.10 -2.35
N HIS A 15 -4.40 5.05 -1.33
CA HIS A 15 -3.60 6.21 -0.91
C HIS A 15 -2.58 6.64 -1.97
N LEU A 16 -1.94 5.68 -2.65
CA LEU A 16 -0.99 5.96 -3.72
C LEU A 16 -1.68 6.56 -4.95
N PHE A 17 -2.87 6.07 -5.32
CA PHE A 17 -3.67 6.67 -6.39
C PHE A 17 -4.12 8.09 -6.02
N GLY A 18 -4.56 8.31 -4.78
CA GLY A 18 -4.86 9.67 -4.32
C GLY A 18 -3.65 10.61 -4.38
N GLN A 19 -2.43 10.10 -4.16
CA GLN A 19 -1.21 10.89 -4.35
C GLN A 19 -0.92 11.19 -5.83
N LEU A 20 -1.21 10.23 -6.72
CA LEU A 20 -1.06 10.42 -8.16
C LEU A 20 -1.99 11.52 -8.68
N ASP A 21 -3.24 11.56 -8.21
CA ASP A 21 -4.21 12.60 -8.59
C ASP A 21 -3.76 13.99 -8.11
N ARG A 22 -3.27 14.08 -6.86
CA ARG A 22 -2.69 15.33 -6.32
C ARG A 22 -1.49 15.80 -7.14
N LEU A 23 -0.59 14.88 -7.48
CA LEU A 23 0.60 15.19 -8.26
C LEU A 23 0.23 15.69 -9.68
N THR A 24 -0.75 15.04 -10.32
CA THR A 24 -1.21 15.38 -11.67
C THR A 24 -1.84 16.77 -11.74
N THR A 25 -2.48 17.21 -10.66
CA THR A 25 -3.18 18.50 -10.59
C THR A 25 -2.33 19.63 -10.00
N ALA A 26 -1.18 19.32 -9.39
CA ALA A 26 -0.32 20.30 -8.74
C ALA A 26 0.40 21.22 -9.76
N LYS A 27 0.54 22.50 -9.39
CA LYS A 27 1.18 23.54 -10.21
C LYS A 27 1.99 24.50 -9.33
N GLY A 28 2.92 25.21 -9.94
CA GLY A 28 3.77 26.20 -9.26
C GLY A 28 4.51 25.59 -8.06
N ASP A 29 4.58 26.32 -6.96
CA ASP A 29 5.30 25.88 -5.76
C ASP A 29 4.73 24.60 -5.12
N ASN A 30 3.43 24.34 -5.32
CA ASN A 30 2.77 23.13 -4.81
C ASN A 30 3.24 21.86 -5.53
N LEU A 31 3.70 21.96 -6.79
CA LEU A 31 4.23 20.81 -7.52
C LEU A 31 5.44 20.22 -6.80
N ARG A 32 6.33 21.07 -6.28
CA ARG A 32 7.50 20.60 -5.53
C ARG A 32 7.10 19.85 -4.26
N VAL A 33 6.10 20.38 -3.53
CA VAL A 33 5.57 19.74 -2.32
C VAL A 33 4.99 18.36 -2.62
N GLU A 34 4.20 18.24 -3.68
CA GLU A 34 3.57 16.96 -4.03
C GLU A 34 4.57 15.95 -4.64
N ILE A 35 5.64 16.42 -5.30
CA ILE A 35 6.77 15.55 -5.69
C ILE A 35 7.47 14.99 -4.45
N ASP A 36 7.79 15.82 -3.47
CA ASP A 36 8.49 15.38 -2.26
C ASP A 36 7.61 14.44 -1.42
N ARG A 37 6.31 14.74 -1.32
CA ARG A 37 5.32 13.85 -0.71
C ARG A 37 5.23 12.51 -1.43
N ALA A 38 5.15 12.51 -2.77
CA ALA A 38 5.08 11.28 -3.56
C ALA A 38 6.31 10.39 -3.32
N LYS A 39 7.52 10.97 -3.32
CA LYS A 39 8.75 10.22 -3.01
C LYS A 39 8.72 9.59 -1.62
N ALA A 40 8.31 10.36 -0.60
CA ALA A 40 8.21 9.85 0.76
C ALA A 40 7.20 8.70 0.86
N MET A 41 6.03 8.85 0.23
CA MET A 41 5.01 7.82 0.19
C MET A 41 5.48 6.56 -0.55
N SER A 42 6.15 6.69 -1.69
CA SER A 42 6.72 5.55 -2.43
C SER A 42 7.72 4.76 -1.58
N ASN A 43 8.58 5.44 -0.82
CA ASN A 43 9.55 4.79 0.04
C ASN A 43 8.86 3.97 1.15
N VAL A 44 7.86 4.54 1.82
CA VAL A 44 7.09 3.82 2.85
C VAL A 44 6.30 2.66 2.25
N ALA A 45 5.69 2.87 1.08
CA ALA A 45 4.94 1.83 0.36
C ALA A 45 5.82 0.63 0.00
N ASN A 46 7.06 0.86 -0.45
CA ASN A 46 8.00 -0.20 -0.75
C ASN A 46 8.26 -1.09 0.47
N ASN A 47 8.48 -0.50 1.65
CA ASN A 47 8.66 -1.26 2.89
C ASN A 47 7.43 -2.11 3.24
N ILE A 48 6.22 -1.58 3.02
CA ILE A 48 4.97 -2.32 3.27
C ILE A 48 4.84 -3.50 2.30
N ILE A 49 5.18 -3.31 1.02
CA ILE A 49 5.16 -4.35 -0.01
C ILE A 49 6.17 -5.45 0.32
N GLU A 50 7.40 -5.10 0.73
CA GLU A 50 8.41 -6.09 1.13
C GLU A 50 7.95 -6.90 2.35
N ASN A 51 7.33 -6.24 3.34
CA ASN A 51 6.73 -6.94 4.48
C ASN A 51 5.61 -7.90 4.05
N ALA A 52 4.79 -7.52 3.07
CA ALA A 52 3.73 -8.37 2.53
C ALA A 52 4.30 -9.61 1.82
N LYS A 53 5.37 -9.44 1.05
CA LYS A 53 6.07 -10.56 0.40
C LYS A 53 6.66 -11.51 1.44
N LEU A 54 7.31 -10.98 2.47
CA LEU A 54 7.87 -11.79 3.56
C LEU A 54 6.78 -12.58 4.30
N ALA A 55 5.66 -11.94 4.62
CA ALA A 55 4.53 -12.61 5.26
C ALA A 55 3.95 -13.74 4.40
N LEU A 56 3.83 -13.51 3.08
CA LEU A 56 3.37 -14.51 2.14
C LEU A 56 4.35 -15.68 1.99
N GLU A 57 5.65 -15.40 1.96
CA GLU A 57 6.69 -16.44 1.91
C GLU A 57 6.72 -17.29 3.18
N ALA A 58 6.69 -16.67 4.36
CA ALA A 58 6.60 -17.38 5.63
C ALA A 58 5.37 -18.29 5.69
N GLN A 59 4.22 -17.82 5.19
CA GLN A 59 3.00 -18.62 5.12
C GLN A 59 3.17 -19.84 4.19
N ARG A 60 3.75 -19.64 3.00
CA ARG A 60 4.01 -20.74 2.05
C ARG A 60 4.92 -21.81 2.64
N THR A 61 5.96 -21.38 3.37
CA THR A 61 6.94 -22.28 3.99
C THR A 61 6.37 -23.05 5.19
N LEU A 62 5.47 -22.45 5.97
CA LEU A 62 4.88 -23.08 7.16
C LEU A 62 3.78 -24.12 6.85
N GLY A 63 3.29 -24.19 5.60
CA GLY A 63 2.36 -25.22 5.13
C GLY A 63 0.86 -24.88 5.31
N ALA A 64 0.04 -25.55 4.50
CA ALA A 64 -1.37 -25.27 4.26
C ALA A 64 -2.27 -25.44 5.50
N GLY A 65 -2.38 -24.39 6.30
CA GLY A 65 -3.34 -24.29 7.39
C GLY A 65 -3.71 -22.88 7.82
N LYS A 66 -3.05 -21.86 7.25
CA LYS A 66 -3.33 -20.46 7.51
C LYS A 66 -3.68 -19.78 6.18
N GLY A 67 -4.82 -19.08 6.15
CA GLY A 67 -5.27 -18.29 5.00
C GLY A 67 -4.25 -17.21 4.60
N ALA A 68 -4.56 -16.47 3.53
CA ALA A 68 -3.71 -15.38 3.06
C ALA A 68 -3.39 -14.39 4.21
N PRO A 69 -2.17 -13.84 4.29
CA PRO A 69 -1.86 -12.81 5.27
C PRO A 69 -2.89 -11.67 5.23
N ALA A 70 -3.42 -11.27 6.38
CA ALA A 70 -4.49 -10.26 6.46
C ALA A 70 -4.13 -8.94 5.77
N MET A 71 -2.85 -8.57 5.76
CA MET A 71 -2.35 -7.37 5.07
C MET A 71 -2.55 -7.39 3.54
N LEU A 72 -2.74 -8.57 2.94
CA LEU A 72 -3.09 -8.66 1.52
C LEU A 72 -4.55 -8.25 1.25
N GLY A 73 -5.40 -8.23 2.28
CA GLY A 73 -6.83 -7.90 2.12
C GLY A 73 -7.61 -8.89 1.26
N ILE A 74 -7.10 -10.11 1.10
CA ILE A 74 -7.77 -11.17 0.35
C ILE A 74 -8.67 -11.93 1.32
N GLU A 75 -9.98 -11.77 1.19
CA GLU A 75 -10.94 -12.63 1.89
C GLU A 75 -10.97 -14.00 1.20
N ALA A 76 -10.74 -15.07 1.96
CA ALA A 76 -10.93 -16.43 1.46
C ALA A 76 -12.44 -16.66 1.25
N LYS A 77 -12.83 -16.99 0.01
CA LYS A 77 -14.18 -17.47 -0.31
C LYS A 77 -14.39 -18.91 0.15
#